data_AF-K9QA29-F1
#
_entry.id   AF-K9QA29-F1
#
_cell.length_a   1.000
_cell.length_b   1.000
_cell.length_c   1.000
_cell.angle_alpha   90.00
_cell.angle_beta   90.00
_cell.angle_gamma   90.00
#
_symmetry.space_group_name_H-M   'P 1'
#
loop_
_entity.id
_entity.type
_entity.pdbx_description
1 polymer ?
#
loop_
_entity_poly.entity_id
_entity_poly.type
_entity_poly.pdbx_seq_one_letter_code
_entity_poly.pdbx_strand_id
1 'polypeptide(L)'
;MPTRKIAAGVFFSLLLFESVFIAPVNALNAKELYQLCSSFPLNSRCQGYEAPISLDNRSGKKGDCILKKHDLEKRGNCKINVNETGITVYQEMGERLEIINDKKSTRIIQIFPNNISRIEYREDEKDNTDARVVNTLLFGITGFLLTPNKKISEIQINYASATPEDTSQEQQSMDYLRIFVGRGTGREMRSQLEKITGLQAETPQATKLAN
;
A
#
# COMPACT_ATOMS: atom_id res chain seq x y z
N MET A 1 27.89 82.63 28.31
CA MET A 1 27.28 81.44 27.69
C MET A 1 28.05 80.20 28.14
N PRO A 2 27.53 79.39 29.07
CA PRO A 2 28.17 78.14 29.46
C PRO A 2 27.56 76.95 28.71
N THR A 3 28.46 76.14 28.14
CA THR A 3 28.22 74.86 27.48
C THR A 3 27.71 73.80 28.46
N ARG A 4 26.56 73.17 28.17
CA ARG A 4 26.08 71.96 28.84
C ARG A 4 26.30 70.76 27.94
N LYS A 5 27.23 69.88 28.33
CA LYS A 5 27.34 68.49 27.85
C LYS A 5 26.37 67.64 28.69
N ILE A 6 25.49 66.86 28.06
CA ILE A 6 24.77 65.76 28.71
C ILE A 6 24.81 64.54 27.79
N ALA A 7 25.07 63.42 28.44
CA ALA A 7 25.59 62.17 27.93
C ALA A 7 24.63 61.39 27.01
N ALA A 8 25.23 60.62 26.10
CA ALA A 8 24.58 59.62 25.27
C ALA A 8 24.01 58.49 26.15
N GLY A 9 22.68 58.34 26.14
CA GLY A 9 22.00 57.18 26.71
C GLY A 9 21.97 56.04 25.70
N VAL A 10 22.68 54.96 26.00
CA VAL A 10 22.59 53.70 25.25
C VAL A 10 21.32 52.98 25.71
N PHE A 11 20.28 53.00 24.88
CA PHE A 11 19.09 52.18 25.07
C PHE A 11 19.40 50.75 24.61
N PHE A 12 19.66 49.85 25.57
CA PHE A 12 19.74 48.42 25.32
C PHE A 12 18.31 47.87 25.33
N SER A 13 17.70 47.72 24.14
CA SER A 13 16.40 47.05 24.01
C SER A 13 16.54 45.59 24.42
N LEU A 14 16.01 45.26 25.60
CA LEU A 14 15.75 43.89 26.05
C LEU A 14 14.70 43.26 25.12
N LEU A 15 15.16 42.56 24.08
CA LEU A 15 14.35 41.61 23.34
C LEU A 15 14.02 40.44 24.27
N LEU A 16 12.81 40.46 24.82
CA LEU A 16 12.18 39.28 25.41
C LEU A 16 11.92 38.29 24.28
N PHE A 17 12.88 37.38 24.05
CA PHE A 17 12.59 36.15 23.32
C PHE A 17 11.67 35.31 24.20
N GLU A 18 10.36 35.37 23.93
CA GLU A 18 9.45 34.31 24.36
C GLU A 18 9.90 33.02 23.67
N SER A 19 10.67 32.21 24.40
CA SER A 19 10.94 30.84 24.02
C SER A 19 9.60 30.10 24.05
N VAL A 20 8.93 30.03 22.90
CA VAL A 20 7.83 29.09 22.68
C VAL A 20 8.43 27.70 22.78
N PHE A 21 8.39 27.12 23.97
CA PHE A 21 8.64 25.71 24.17
C PHE A 21 7.51 24.94 23.47
N ILE A 22 7.73 24.60 22.21
CA ILE A 22 6.94 23.57 21.54
C ILE A 22 7.30 22.27 22.25
N ALA A 23 6.48 21.86 23.22
CA ALA A 23 6.61 20.55 23.84
C ALA A 23 6.66 19.49 22.71
N PRO A 24 7.58 18.51 22.79
CA PRO A 24 7.61 17.43 21.82
C PRO A 24 6.25 16.76 21.86
N VAL A 25 5.49 16.88 20.76
CA VAL A 25 4.23 16.18 20.59
C VAL A 25 4.61 14.71 20.51
N ASN A 26 4.52 14.00 21.65
CA ASN A 26 4.53 12.56 21.67
C ASN A 26 3.46 12.12 20.67
N ALA A 27 3.89 11.52 19.55
CA ALA A 27 2.97 10.98 18.57
C ALA A 27 2.11 9.94 19.30
N LEU A 28 0.80 10.21 19.42
CA LEU A 28 -0.15 9.25 19.99
C LEU A 28 0.00 7.94 19.23
N ASN A 29 0.01 6.82 19.94
CA ASN A 29 -0.05 5.53 19.28
C ASN A 29 -1.41 5.35 18.57
N ALA A 30 -1.52 4.40 17.63
CA ALA A 30 -2.73 4.25 16.80
C ALA A 30 -4.02 4.00 17.62
N LYS A 31 -3.91 3.38 18.81
CA LYS A 31 -5.03 3.10 19.70
C LYS A 31 -5.51 4.38 20.41
N GLU A 32 -4.58 5.17 20.94
CA GLU A 32 -4.87 6.45 21.57
C GLU A 32 -5.44 7.45 20.56
N LEU A 33 -4.89 7.48 19.34
CA LEU A 33 -5.38 8.35 18.29
C LEU A 33 -6.80 7.95 17.85
N TYR A 34 -7.08 6.65 17.74
CA TYR A 34 -8.45 6.16 17.49
C TYR A 34 -9.42 6.56 18.60
N GLN A 35 -9.05 6.38 19.87
CA GLN A 35 -9.91 6.75 21.00
C GLN A 35 -10.16 8.26 21.04
N LEU A 36 -9.13 9.06 20.78
CA LEU A 36 -9.25 10.51 20.70
C LEU A 36 -10.19 10.93 19.55
N CYS A 37 -10.00 10.39 18.35
CA CYS A 37 -10.73 10.83 17.17
C CYS A 37 -12.15 10.25 17.05
N SER A 38 -12.40 9.10 17.68
CA SER A 38 -13.77 8.58 17.84
C SER A 38 -14.59 9.40 18.85
N SER A 39 -13.96 9.86 19.93
CA SER A 39 -14.64 10.63 20.98
C SER A 39 -14.74 12.13 20.65
N PHE A 40 -13.72 12.68 19.99
CA PHE A 40 -13.57 14.10 19.69
C PHE A 40 -13.14 14.30 18.22
N PRO A 41 -14.04 14.09 17.24
CA PRO A 41 -13.69 14.12 15.82
C PRO A 41 -13.20 15.49 15.33
N LEU A 42 -13.55 16.57 16.03
CA LEU A 42 -13.12 17.94 15.72
C LEU A 42 -11.79 18.33 16.40
N ASN A 43 -11.13 17.40 17.09
CA ASN A 43 -9.82 17.67 17.67
C ASN A 43 -8.80 17.95 16.55
N SER A 44 -7.95 18.97 16.72
CA SER A 44 -6.94 19.34 15.71
C SER A 44 -5.96 18.20 15.37
N ARG A 45 -5.78 17.25 16.29
CA ARG A 45 -4.96 16.03 16.07
C ARG A 45 -5.64 14.98 15.20
N CYS A 46 -6.92 15.14 14.91
CA CYS A 46 -7.71 14.22 14.08
C CYS A 46 -7.87 14.70 12.63
N GLN A 47 -7.27 15.84 12.28
CA GLN A 47 -7.30 16.33 10.91
C GLN A 47 -6.59 15.32 9.99
N GLY A 48 -7.34 14.76 9.03
CA GLY A 48 -6.85 13.72 8.13
C GLY A 48 -6.79 12.31 8.74
N TYR A 49 -7.29 12.12 9.96
CA TYR A 49 -7.39 10.80 10.57
C TYR A 49 -8.53 9.98 9.93
N GLU A 50 -8.19 8.83 9.37
CA GLU A 50 -9.16 7.81 8.97
C GLU A 50 -9.08 6.63 9.94
N ALA A 51 -10.24 6.14 10.39
CA ALA A 51 -10.30 4.95 11.22
C ALA A 51 -9.67 3.75 10.48
N PRO A 52 -8.84 2.93 11.15
CA PRO A 52 -8.21 1.79 10.51
C PRO A 52 -9.27 0.77 10.07
N ILE A 53 -9.12 0.26 8.86
CA ILE A 53 -10.03 -0.72 8.28
C ILE A 53 -9.23 -2.00 7.99
N SER A 54 -9.72 -3.13 8.47
CA SER A 54 -9.12 -4.44 8.18
C SER A 54 -9.33 -4.85 6.71
N LEU A 55 -8.44 -5.70 6.19
CA LEU A 55 -8.51 -6.14 4.80
C LEU A 55 -9.81 -6.91 4.49
N ASP A 56 -10.33 -7.68 5.44
CA ASP A 56 -11.57 -8.44 5.26
C ASP A 56 -12.79 -7.53 5.03
N ASN A 57 -12.77 -6.32 5.58
CA ASN A 57 -13.86 -5.35 5.45
C ASN A 57 -13.76 -4.49 4.19
N ARG A 58 -12.64 -4.55 3.45
CA ARG A 58 -12.50 -3.86 2.16
C ARG A 58 -13.25 -4.59 1.05
N SER A 59 -13.74 -3.89 0.05
CA SER A 59 -14.29 -4.50 -1.17
C SER A 59 -13.18 -5.04 -2.08
N GLY A 60 -13.55 -5.85 -3.08
CA GLY A 60 -12.64 -6.34 -4.10
C GLY A 60 -12.31 -7.82 -3.99
N LYS A 61 -11.54 -8.31 -4.97
CA LYS A 61 -11.17 -9.71 -5.10
C LYS A 61 -9.93 -9.97 -4.25
N LYS A 62 -9.95 -11.04 -3.45
CA LYS A 62 -8.80 -11.47 -2.62
C LYS A 62 -7.69 -12.04 -3.52
N GLY A 63 -6.44 -11.70 -3.22
CA GLY A 63 -5.26 -12.26 -3.87
C GLY A 63 -4.00 -12.10 -3.02
N ASP A 64 -2.90 -12.68 -3.48
CA ASP A 64 -1.56 -12.39 -2.97
C ASP A 64 -0.94 -11.29 -3.83
N CYS A 65 -0.43 -10.22 -3.23
CA CYS A 65 0.22 -9.13 -3.95
C CYS A 65 1.69 -9.02 -3.60
N ILE A 66 2.50 -8.64 -4.59
CA ILE A 66 3.82 -8.05 -4.42
C ILE A 66 3.72 -6.64 -4.98
N LEU A 67 4.00 -5.66 -4.13
CA LEU A 67 4.11 -4.26 -4.53
C LEU A 67 5.56 -3.84 -4.42
N LYS A 68 6.17 -3.44 -5.52
CA LYS A 68 7.43 -2.72 -5.52
C LYS A 68 7.15 -1.24 -5.74
N LYS A 69 7.53 -0.44 -4.75
CA LYS A 69 7.57 1.02 -4.86
C LYS A 69 9.00 1.48 -4.61
N HIS A 70 9.67 2.01 -5.64
CA HIS A 70 11.11 2.31 -5.61
C HIS A 70 11.91 1.06 -5.19
N ASP A 71 12.75 1.16 -4.15
CA ASP A 71 13.55 0.03 -3.64
C ASP A 71 12.84 -0.82 -2.57
N LEU A 72 11.58 -0.51 -2.25
CA LEU A 72 10.80 -1.23 -1.25
C LEU A 72 9.83 -2.22 -1.92
N GLU A 73 10.11 -3.51 -1.75
CA GLU A 73 9.19 -4.59 -2.10
C GLU A 73 8.41 -5.08 -0.86
N LYS A 74 7.09 -5.11 -0.96
CA LYS A 74 6.21 -5.67 0.07
C LYS A 74 5.30 -6.74 -0.49
N ARG A 75 5.40 -7.94 0.08
CA ARG A 75 4.52 -9.08 -0.19
C ARG A 75 3.46 -9.23 0.88
N GLY A 76 2.23 -9.57 0.50
CA GLY A 76 1.19 -9.95 1.45
C GLY A 76 -0.18 -10.11 0.81
N ASN A 77 -1.16 -10.45 1.65
CA ASN A 77 -2.56 -10.50 1.25
C ASN A 77 -3.05 -9.13 0.81
N CYS A 78 -3.87 -9.11 -0.22
CA CYS A 78 -4.48 -7.89 -0.73
C CYS A 78 -5.90 -8.12 -1.21
N LYS A 79 -6.65 -7.03 -1.35
CA LYS A 79 -7.89 -6.99 -2.14
C LYS A 79 -7.70 -6.00 -3.27
N ILE A 80 -8.06 -6.41 -4.48
CA ILE A 80 -7.95 -5.58 -5.67
C ILE A 80 -9.34 -5.32 -6.23
N ASN A 81 -9.59 -4.08 -6.64
CA ASN A 81 -10.72 -3.69 -7.46
C ASN A 81 -10.19 -3.07 -8.76
N VAL A 82 -10.73 -3.51 -9.90
CA VAL A 82 -10.43 -2.96 -11.23
C VAL A 82 -11.74 -2.43 -11.79
N ASN A 83 -11.78 -1.14 -12.11
CA ASN A 83 -12.95 -0.46 -12.63
C ASN A 83 -12.53 0.62 -13.65
N GLU A 84 -13.49 1.40 -14.13
CA GLU A 84 -13.27 2.45 -15.13
C GLU A 84 -12.30 3.54 -14.65
N THR A 85 -12.18 3.76 -13.34
CA THR A 85 -11.26 4.76 -12.77
C THR A 85 -9.82 4.26 -12.64
N GLY A 86 -9.61 2.94 -12.72
CA GLY A 86 -8.29 2.33 -12.56
C GLY A 86 -8.28 1.11 -11.63
N ILE A 87 -7.15 0.93 -10.96
CA ILE A 87 -6.91 -0.17 -10.03
C ILE A 87 -6.85 0.41 -8.62
N THR A 88 -7.64 -0.15 -7.71
CA THR A 88 -7.52 0.11 -6.27
C THR A 88 -7.00 -1.14 -5.58
N VAL A 89 -5.86 -1.03 -4.89
CA VAL A 89 -5.27 -2.11 -4.10
C VAL A 89 -5.37 -1.75 -2.63
N TYR A 90 -5.96 -2.65 -1.85
CA TYR A 90 -5.92 -2.62 -0.40
C TYR A 90 -4.85 -3.61 0.08
N GLN A 91 -3.84 -3.12 0.79
CA GLN A 91 -2.74 -3.94 1.31
C GLN A 91 -2.61 -3.76 2.81
N GLU A 92 -2.37 -4.85 3.54
CA GLU A 92 -2.12 -4.79 4.98
C GLU A 92 -0.82 -4.04 5.29
N MET A 93 -0.84 -3.24 6.37
CA MET A 93 0.31 -2.49 6.86
C MET A 93 0.34 -2.41 8.39
N GLY A 94 1.54 -2.21 8.93
CA GLY A 94 1.76 -1.98 10.35
C GLY A 94 1.56 -3.22 11.21
N GLU A 95 1.41 -2.95 12.50
CA GLU A 95 1.14 -3.95 13.54
C GLU A 95 -0.33 -4.34 13.59
N ARG A 96 -0.61 -5.41 14.34
CA ARG A 96 -1.99 -5.79 14.65
C ARG A 96 -2.57 -4.80 15.64
N LEU A 97 -3.82 -4.43 15.43
CA LEU A 97 -4.51 -3.46 16.24
C LEU A 97 -5.75 -4.12 16.86
N GLU A 98 -5.83 -4.13 18.19
CA GLU A 98 -6.98 -4.68 18.94
C GLU A 98 -8.31 -4.07 18.47
N ILE A 99 -8.32 -2.78 18.14
CA ILE A 99 -9.50 -2.02 17.68
C ILE A 99 -10.12 -2.55 16.37
N ILE A 100 -9.40 -3.40 15.62
CA ILE A 100 -9.92 -4.11 14.45
C ILE A 100 -9.79 -5.63 14.59
N ASN A 101 -10.01 -6.14 15.80
CA ASN A 101 -9.96 -7.56 16.17
C ASN A 101 -8.59 -8.18 15.88
N ASP A 102 -7.52 -7.53 16.35
CA ASP A 102 -6.13 -7.95 16.18
C ASP A 102 -5.71 -8.15 14.71
N LYS A 103 -6.31 -7.37 13.82
CA LYS A 103 -5.94 -7.33 12.40
C LYS A 103 -5.02 -6.17 12.10
N LYS A 104 -4.34 -6.24 10.96
CA LYS A 104 -3.54 -5.13 10.45
C LYS A 104 -4.44 -4.10 9.76
N SER A 105 -4.08 -2.83 9.86
CA SER A 105 -4.72 -1.76 9.08
C SER A 105 -4.41 -1.95 7.60
N THR A 106 -5.19 -1.30 6.73
CA THR A 106 -4.99 -1.35 5.28
C THR A 106 -4.65 0.01 4.69
N ARG A 107 -3.60 0.05 3.86
CA ARG A 107 -3.33 1.17 2.97
C ARG A 107 -4.07 1.00 1.65
N ILE A 108 -4.46 2.11 1.06
CA ILE A 108 -5.05 2.19 -0.28
C ILE A 108 -3.96 2.65 -1.26
N ILE A 109 -3.81 1.93 -2.36
CA ILE A 109 -2.95 2.33 -3.48
C ILE A 109 -3.85 2.43 -4.71
N GLN A 110 -3.86 3.60 -5.33
CA GLN A 110 -4.60 3.86 -6.57
C GLN A 110 -3.61 3.90 -7.73
N ILE A 111 -3.88 3.13 -8.77
CA ILE A 111 -3.12 3.13 -10.02
C ILE A 111 -4.08 3.52 -11.14
N PHE A 112 -3.86 4.68 -11.73
CA PHE A 112 -4.68 5.19 -12.81
C PHE A 112 -4.31 4.52 -14.14
N PRO A 113 -5.27 4.30 -15.06
CA PRO A 113 -5.00 3.63 -16.33
C PRO A 113 -3.89 4.29 -17.14
N ASN A 114 -3.86 5.62 -17.18
CA ASN A 114 -2.87 6.41 -17.93
C ASN A 114 -1.43 6.26 -17.39
N ASN A 115 -1.27 5.78 -16.16
CA ASN A 115 0.05 5.57 -15.55
C ASN A 115 0.56 4.15 -15.80
N ILE A 116 -0.26 3.24 -16.33
CA ILE A 116 0.12 1.86 -16.61
C ILE A 116 0.86 1.82 -17.94
N SER A 117 2.10 1.33 -17.91
CA SER A 117 2.96 1.24 -19.09
C SER A 117 2.99 -0.17 -19.69
N ARG A 118 2.75 -1.20 -18.87
CA ARG A 118 2.79 -2.60 -19.31
C ARG A 118 1.92 -3.49 -18.43
N ILE A 119 1.30 -4.48 -19.06
CA ILE A 119 0.57 -5.56 -18.39
C ILE A 119 1.19 -6.88 -18.87
N GLU A 120 1.64 -7.71 -17.94
CA GLU A 120 2.05 -9.08 -18.22
C GLU A 120 1.06 -10.04 -17.56
N TYR A 121 0.72 -11.11 -18.26
CA TYR A 121 -0.22 -12.12 -17.81
C TYR A 121 0.28 -13.53 -18.09
N ARG A 122 0.21 -14.39 -17.08
CA ARG A 122 0.35 -15.84 -17.26
C ARG A 122 -0.60 -16.62 -16.38
N GLU A 123 -0.94 -17.82 -16.84
CA GLU A 123 -1.61 -18.83 -16.02
C GLU A 123 -0.57 -19.83 -15.52
N ASP A 124 -0.70 -20.23 -14.26
CA ASP A 124 0.20 -21.19 -13.63
C ASP A 124 -0.60 -22.13 -12.72
N GLU A 125 0.10 -23.08 -12.12
CA GLU A 125 -0.42 -24.00 -11.12
C GLU A 125 0.36 -23.88 -9.82
N LYS A 126 -0.35 -23.67 -8.71
CA LYS A 126 0.21 -23.65 -7.35
C LYS A 126 -0.22 -24.90 -6.62
N ASP A 127 0.66 -25.47 -5.80
CA ASP A 127 0.29 -26.60 -4.95
C ASP A 127 -0.94 -26.24 -4.09
N ASN A 128 -1.87 -27.19 -4.01
CA ASN A 128 -3.11 -27.03 -3.27
C ASN A 128 -3.01 -27.78 -1.94
N THR A 129 -1.99 -27.43 -1.15
CA THR A 129 -1.59 -28.17 0.05
C THR A 129 -2.73 -28.32 1.05
N ASP A 130 -3.53 -27.28 1.27
CA ASP A 130 -4.67 -27.33 2.20
C ASP A 130 -5.71 -28.35 1.75
N ALA A 131 -6.10 -28.33 0.47
CA ALA A 131 -7.03 -29.31 -0.07
C ALA A 131 -6.42 -30.71 -0.07
N ARG A 132 -5.11 -30.84 -0.30
CA ARG A 132 -4.40 -32.12 -0.19
C ARG A 132 -4.48 -32.66 1.22
N VAL A 133 -4.22 -31.86 2.25
CA VAL A 133 -4.33 -32.28 3.65
C VAL A 133 -5.76 -32.73 3.97
N VAL A 134 -6.77 -31.92 3.62
CA VAL A 134 -8.18 -32.27 3.86
C VAL A 134 -8.59 -33.55 3.13
N ASN A 135 -8.25 -33.66 1.85
CA ASN A 135 -8.60 -34.85 1.07
C ASN A 135 -7.80 -36.08 1.52
N THR A 136 -6.58 -35.90 2.02
CA THR A 136 -5.81 -37.00 2.63
C THR A 136 -6.50 -37.50 3.89
N LEU A 137 -7.05 -36.60 4.71
CA LEU A 137 -7.81 -36.98 5.91
C LEU A 137 -9.11 -37.73 5.55
N LEU A 138 -9.81 -37.30 4.50
CA LEU A 138 -11.11 -37.88 4.10
C LEU A 138 -11.00 -39.15 3.26
N PHE A 139 -9.97 -39.25 2.41
CA PHE A 139 -9.85 -40.27 1.37
C PHE A 139 -8.47 -40.96 1.35
N GLY A 140 -7.67 -40.80 2.41
CA GLY A 140 -6.35 -41.41 2.53
C GLY A 140 -5.39 -40.98 1.41
N ILE A 141 -4.47 -41.88 1.05
CA ILE A 141 -3.43 -41.64 0.02
C ILE A 141 -4.06 -41.31 -1.35
N THR A 142 -5.22 -41.91 -1.66
CA THR A 142 -5.99 -41.59 -2.87
C THR A 142 -6.41 -40.13 -2.94
N GLY A 143 -6.83 -39.55 -1.81
CA GLY A 143 -7.12 -38.12 -1.71
C GLY A 143 -5.90 -37.25 -1.96
N PHE A 144 -4.73 -37.64 -1.45
CA PHE A 144 -3.48 -36.92 -1.68
C PHE A 144 -3.09 -36.90 -3.17
N LEU A 145 -3.08 -38.08 -3.83
CA LEU A 145 -2.62 -38.24 -5.21
C LEU A 145 -3.55 -37.60 -6.24
N LEU A 146 -4.86 -37.62 -5.98
CA LEU A 146 -5.86 -37.14 -6.93
C LEU A 146 -6.24 -35.67 -6.73
N THR A 147 -5.78 -35.02 -5.67
CA THR A 147 -6.06 -33.60 -5.47
C THR A 147 -5.25 -32.76 -6.47
N PRO A 148 -5.91 -32.08 -7.42
CA PRO A 148 -5.22 -31.30 -8.43
C PRO A 148 -4.60 -30.04 -7.82
N ASN A 149 -3.54 -29.55 -8.47
CA ASN A 149 -2.98 -28.25 -8.18
C ASN A 149 -4.03 -27.15 -8.39
N LYS A 150 -3.88 -26.05 -7.65
CA LYS A 150 -4.72 -24.88 -7.79
C LYS A 150 -4.29 -24.09 -9.01
N LYS A 151 -5.20 -23.92 -9.95
CA LYS A 151 -5.02 -23.09 -11.14
C LYS A 151 -5.05 -21.61 -10.77
N ILE A 152 -3.93 -20.93 -10.96
CA ILE A 152 -3.76 -19.51 -10.64
C ILE A 152 -3.45 -18.70 -11.89
N SER A 153 -3.58 -17.39 -11.76
CA SER A 153 -3.08 -16.41 -12.71
C SER A 153 -2.18 -15.43 -11.99
N GLU A 154 -1.09 -15.07 -12.68
CA GLU A 154 -0.21 -13.97 -12.31
C GLU A 154 -0.43 -12.82 -13.27
N ILE A 155 -0.70 -11.65 -12.72
CA ILE A 155 -0.81 -10.38 -13.46
C ILE A 155 0.27 -9.47 -12.91
N GLN A 156 1.17 -8.99 -13.76
CA GLN A 156 2.11 -7.93 -13.40
C GLN A 156 1.74 -6.64 -14.13
N ILE A 157 1.66 -5.54 -13.39
CA ILE A 157 1.34 -4.22 -13.89
C ILE A 157 2.54 -3.33 -13.58
N ASN A 158 3.18 -2.80 -14.61
CA ASN A 158 4.21 -1.78 -14.44
C ASN A 158 3.55 -0.41 -14.57
N TYR A 159 3.85 0.50 -13.65
CA TYR A 159 3.22 1.81 -13.63
C TYR A 159 4.14 2.92 -13.12
N ALA A 160 3.89 4.15 -13.56
CA ALA A 160 4.54 5.34 -13.03
C ALA A 160 3.83 5.81 -11.75
N SER A 161 4.58 5.95 -10.66
CA SER A 161 4.05 6.51 -9.41
C SER A 161 4.17 8.03 -9.43
N ALA A 162 3.04 8.73 -9.34
CA ALA A 162 3.03 10.15 -9.06
C ALA A 162 3.24 10.34 -7.55
N THR A 163 4.49 10.33 -7.10
CA THR A 163 4.80 10.82 -5.74
C THR A 163 5.46 12.19 -5.93
N PRO A 164 4.84 13.30 -5.50
CA PRO A 164 5.52 14.57 -5.45
C PRO A 164 6.35 14.60 -4.17
N GLU A 165 7.65 14.29 -4.24
CA GLU A 165 8.61 14.71 -3.21
C GLU A 165 10.07 14.58 -3.70
N ASP A 166 10.73 15.74 -3.64
CA ASP A 166 12.15 16.09 -3.68
C ASP A 166 13.11 15.56 -4.77
N THR A 167 13.53 16.53 -5.57
CA THR A 167 14.78 16.65 -6.35
C THR A 167 15.96 15.83 -5.83
N SER A 168 16.32 14.77 -6.56
CA SER A 168 17.69 14.52 -7.02
C SER A 168 17.67 13.42 -8.08
N GLN A 169 18.51 13.56 -9.11
CA GLN A 169 18.59 12.63 -10.24
C GLN A 169 19.01 11.23 -9.78
N GLU A 170 18.38 10.20 -10.35
CA GLU A 170 18.98 9.00 -10.97
C GLU A 170 18.09 7.75 -10.81
N GLN A 171 17.99 7.00 -11.92
CA GLN A 171 17.22 5.77 -12.11
C GLN A 171 15.68 5.90 -11.99
N GLN A 172 15.00 6.03 -13.15
CA GLN A 172 13.56 5.75 -13.25
C GLN A 172 13.28 4.26 -12.96
N SER A 173 13.25 3.87 -11.68
CA SER A 173 12.79 2.54 -11.30
C SER A 173 11.28 2.50 -11.55
N MET A 174 10.83 1.72 -12.52
CA MET A 174 9.40 1.47 -12.72
C MET A 174 8.86 0.72 -11.50
N ASP A 175 7.82 1.27 -10.87
CA ASP A 175 7.05 0.57 -9.86
C ASP A 175 6.27 -0.57 -10.52
N TYR A 176 6.07 -1.65 -9.76
CA TYR A 176 5.24 -2.75 -10.25
C TYR A 176 4.31 -3.29 -9.17
N LEU A 177 3.15 -3.76 -9.62
CA LEU A 177 2.20 -4.53 -8.85
C LEU A 177 2.07 -5.90 -9.49
N ARG A 178 2.40 -6.95 -8.74
CA ARG A 178 2.21 -8.33 -9.16
C ARG A 178 1.13 -8.98 -8.31
N ILE A 179 0.16 -9.59 -8.96
CA ILE A 179 -1.06 -10.13 -8.36
C ILE A 179 -1.17 -11.61 -8.67
N PHE A 180 -1.37 -12.43 -7.65
CA PHE A 180 -1.66 -13.85 -7.79
C PHE A 180 -3.09 -14.12 -7.32
N VAL A 181 -3.93 -14.57 -8.24
CA VAL A 181 -5.36 -14.84 -8.01
C VAL A 181 -5.78 -16.15 -8.66
N GLY A 182 -6.98 -16.65 -8.34
CA GLY A 182 -7.55 -17.80 -9.05
C GLY A 182 -7.74 -17.50 -10.54
N ARG A 183 -7.59 -18.52 -11.40
CA ARG A 183 -7.59 -18.36 -12.87
C ARG A 183 -8.77 -17.55 -13.42
N GLY A 184 -9.99 -17.84 -12.97
CA GLY A 184 -11.20 -17.12 -13.42
C GLY A 184 -11.15 -15.63 -13.09
N THR A 185 -10.77 -15.29 -11.87
CA THR A 185 -10.56 -13.91 -11.42
C THR A 185 -9.41 -13.24 -12.20
N GLY A 186 -8.33 -13.96 -12.47
CA GLY A 186 -7.23 -13.44 -13.26
C GLY A 186 -7.62 -13.07 -14.70
N ARG A 187 -8.44 -13.91 -15.35
CA ARG A 187 -8.97 -13.63 -16.69
C ARG A 187 -9.90 -12.42 -16.71
N GLU A 188 -10.78 -12.32 -15.71
CA GLU A 188 -11.68 -11.18 -15.51
C GLU A 188 -10.88 -9.88 -15.37
N MET A 189 -9.90 -9.87 -14.45
CA MET A 189 -9.03 -8.71 -14.21
C MET A 189 -8.21 -8.34 -15.43
N ARG A 190 -7.58 -9.30 -16.13
CA ARG A 190 -6.86 -9.05 -17.39
C ARG A 190 -7.75 -8.34 -18.40
N SER A 191 -8.95 -8.86 -18.64
CA SER A 191 -9.87 -8.30 -19.64
C SER A 191 -10.31 -6.88 -19.27
N GLN A 192 -10.53 -6.60 -17.97
CA GLN A 192 -10.84 -5.26 -17.49
C GLN A 192 -9.65 -4.31 -17.63
N LEU A 193 -8.44 -4.75 -17.31
CA LEU A 193 -7.22 -3.96 -17.46
C LEU A 193 -6.97 -3.59 -18.92
N GLU A 194 -7.10 -4.55 -19.84
CA GLU A 194 -6.97 -4.30 -21.28
C GLU A 194 -8.02 -3.30 -21.76
N LYS A 195 -9.26 -3.40 -21.27
CA LYS A 195 -10.35 -2.48 -21.61
C LYS A 195 -10.08 -1.04 -21.14
N ILE A 196 -9.61 -0.85 -19.91
CA ILE A 196 -9.45 0.50 -19.33
C ILE A 196 -8.14 1.18 -19.74
N THR A 197 -7.11 0.41 -20.12
CA THR A 197 -5.81 0.94 -20.54
C THR A 197 -5.65 1.01 -22.06
N GLY A 198 -6.40 0.21 -22.81
CA GLY A 198 -6.16 -0.01 -24.24
C GLY A 198 -4.90 -0.82 -24.56
N LEU A 199 -4.18 -1.30 -23.55
CA LEU A 199 -3.01 -2.15 -23.70
C LEU A 199 -3.43 -3.62 -23.81
N GLN A 200 -2.71 -4.42 -24.59
CA GLN A 200 -2.86 -5.88 -24.56
C GLN A 200 -1.89 -6.48 -23.54
N ALA A 201 -2.34 -7.49 -22.79
CA ALA A 201 -1.46 -8.18 -21.87
C ALA A 201 -0.45 -9.05 -22.61
N GLU A 202 0.82 -8.88 -22.27
CA GLU A 202 1.91 -9.65 -22.83
C GLU A 202 2.14 -10.95 -22.04
N THR A 203 2.66 -11.98 -22.71
CA THR A 203 3.18 -13.14 -21.98
C THR A 203 4.57 -12.78 -21.43
N PRO A 204 4.88 -13.03 -20.14
CA PRO A 204 6.20 -12.77 -19.59
C PRO A 204 7.26 -13.44 -20.44
N GLN A 205 8.25 -12.67 -20.89
CA GLN A 205 9.40 -13.25 -21.57
C GLN A 205 10.14 -14.13 -20.55
N ALA A 206 10.46 -15.37 -20.93
CA ALA A 206 11.28 -16.22 -20.09
C ALA A 206 12.59 -15.47 -19.81
N THR A 207 12.81 -15.07 -18.57
CA THR A 207 14.10 -14.53 -18.15
C THR A 207 15.10 -15.64 -18.41
N LYS A 208 15.92 -15.49 -19.46
CA LYS A 208 17.13 -16.29 -19.60
C LYS A 208 17.94 -16.01 -18.34
N LEU A 209 17.98 -16.96 -17.43
CA LEU A 209 19.01 -17.01 -16.40
C LEU A 209 20.33 -16.98 -17.16
N ALA A 210 20.99 -15.83 -17.16
CA ALA A 210 22.37 -15.74 -17.56
C ALA A 210 23.14 -16.62 -16.57
N ASN A 211 23.73 -17.70 -17.08
CA ASN A 211 24.65 -18.55 -16.34
C ASN A 211 25.86 -17.75 -15.87
#